data_AF-A0A1Y5E390-F1
#
_entry.id   AF-A0A1Y5E390-F1
#
_cell.length_a   1.000
_cell.length_b   1.000
_cell.length_c   1.000
_cell.angle_alpha   90.00
_cell.angle_beta   90.00
_cell.angle_gamma   90.00
#
_symmetry.space_group_name_H-M   'P 1'
#
loop_
_entity.id
_entity.type
_entity.pdbx_description
1 polymer ?
#
loop_
_entity_poly.entity_id
_entity_poly.type
_entity_poly.pdbx_seq_one_letter_code
_entity_poly.pdbx_strand_id
1 'polypeptide(L)'
;LLPKSKKFKFGRSTKTVLADGGQQTYRQVQEPSLVVLRAVEELGKIVGKQKEDRITKAELVEELVHLEKVMTSKIAELKEKIATMS
;
A
#
# COMPACT_ATOMS: atom_id res chain seq x y z
N LEU A 1 -23.47 5.25 13.77
CA LEU A 1 -23.37 6.18 12.61
C LEU A 1 -21.91 6.52 12.39
N LEU A 2 -21.35 6.23 11.21
CA LEU A 2 -19.97 6.63 10.88
C LEU A 2 -19.89 8.17 10.84
N PRO A 3 -18.78 8.78 11.30
CA PRO A 3 -18.64 10.24 11.27
C PRO A 3 -18.74 10.77 9.83
N LYS A 4 -19.49 11.85 9.64
CA LYS A 4 -19.64 12.53 8.34
C LYS A 4 -18.28 13.08 7.89
N SER A 5 -17.98 13.02 6.60
CA SER A 5 -16.75 13.55 6.00
C SER A 5 -16.54 15.02 6.38
N LYS A 6 -15.34 15.39 6.85
CA LYS A 6 -14.97 16.78 7.18
C LYS A 6 -14.10 17.36 6.07
N LYS A 7 -14.43 18.56 5.60
CA LYS A 7 -13.60 19.32 4.64
C LYS A 7 -12.64 20.21 5.41
N PHE A 8 -11.37 20.20 5.03
CA PHE A 8 -10.33 21.06 5.58
C PHE A 8 -9.86 22.06 4.51
N LYS A 9 -9.57 23.30 4.91
CA LYS A 9 -9.06 24.35 4.02
C LYS A 9 -7.64 24.70 4.44
N PHE A 10 -6.75 24.83 3.46
CA PHE A 10 -5.36 25.19 3.68
C PHE A 10 -4.97 26.35 2.77
N GLY A 11 -4.27 27.34 3.31
CA GLY A 11 -3.77 28.48 2.54
C GLY A 11 -2.69 28.06 1.54
N ARG A 12 -2.52 28.85 0.47
CA ARG A 12 -1.43 28.71 -0.49
C ARG A 12 -0.34 29.72 -0.17
N SER A 13 0.91 29.31 -0.29
CA SER A 13 2.05 30.24 -0.20
C SER A 13 2.24 30.94 -1.53
N THR A 14 2.59 32.21 -1.54
CA THR A 14 2.92 32.97 -2.76
C THR A 14 4.42 33.18 -2.83
N LYS A 15 5.03 32.80 -3.96
CA LYS A 15 6.45 33.04 -4.23
C LYS A 15 6.60 33.84 -5.51
N THR A 16 7.44 34.85 -5.48
CA THR A 16 7.82 35.62 -6.68
C THR A 16 8.98 34.91 -7.37
N VAL A 17 8.79 34.52 -8.62
CA VAL A 17 9.81 33.87 -9.44
C VAL A 17 10.12 34.73 -10.66
N LEU A 18 11.36 34.67 -11.13
CA LEU A 18 11.75 35.31 -12.39
C LEU A 18 11.16 34.49 -13.54
N ALA A 19 10.35 35.13 -14.38
CA ALA A 19 9.64 34.50 -15.49
C ALA A 19 10.46 34.50 -16.78
N ASP A 20 11.33 35.50 -16.97
CA ASP A 20 12.24 35.60 -18.11
C ASP A 20 13.59 36.21 -17.66
N GLY A 21 14.71 35.66 -18.14
CA GLY A 21 16.06 36.12 -17.83
C GLY A 21 16.52 37.30 -18.69
N GLY A 22 15.91 37.52 -19.86
CA GLY A 22 16.27 38.59 -20.80
C GLY A 22 15.61 39.94 -20.48
N GLN A 23 14.33 39.91 -20.11
CA GLN A 23 13.61 41.03 -19.50
C GLN A 23 13.27 40.60 -18.08
N GLN A 24 13.85 41.25 -17.06
CA GLN A 24 13.70 40.93 -15.63
C GLN A 24 12.23 41.01 -15.15
N THR A 25 11.41 40.07 -15.59
CA THR A 25 9.97 40.04 -15.35
C THR A 25 9.71 39.05 -14.25
N TYR A 26 9.10 39.52 -13.17
CA TYR A 26 8.77 38.71 -12.02
C TYR A 26 7.31 38.30 -12.07
N ARG A 27 7.03 37.03 -11.81
CA ARG A 27 5.68 36.48 -11.72
C ARG A 27 5.45 35.90 -10.33
N GLN A 28 4.30 36.22 -9.74
CA GLN A 28 3.85 35.54 -8.53
C GLN A 28 3.26 34.16 -8.87
N VAL A 29 3.72 33.14 -8.17
CA VAL A 29 3.24 31.76 -8.28
C VAL A 29 2.69 31.34 -6.93
N GLN A 30 1.57 30.61 -6.95
CA GLN A 30 0.96 30.04 -5.76
C GLN A 30 1.38 28.59 -5.58
N GLU A 31 1.94 28.26 -4.42
CA GLU A 31 2.35 26.92 -4.04
C GLU A 31 1.33 26.29 -3.08
N PRO A 32 1.04 24.97 -3.24
CA PRO A 32 0.16 24.26 -2.33
C PRO A 32 0.76 24.20 -0.91
N SER A 33 -0.10 24.05 0.09
CA SER A 33 0.35 23.90 1.48
C SER A 33 1.23 22.66 1.65
N LEU A 34 2.39 22.82 2.28
CA LEU A 34 3.30 21.72 2.59
C LEU A 34 2.62 20.66 3.47
N VAL A 35 1.72 21.07 4.36
CA VAL A 35 0.92 20.16 5.20
C VAL A 35 0.05 19.25 4.33
N VAL A 36 -0.58 19.80 3.29
CA VAL A 36 -1.41 19.03 2.36
C VAL A 36 -0.56 18.08 1.54
N LEU A 37 0.59 18.52 1.04
CA LEU A 37 1.52 17.66 0.29
C LEU A 37 1.96 16.46 1.11
N ARG A 38 2.39 16.68 2.36
CA ARG A 38 2.79 15.60 3.27
C ARG A 38 1.63 14.65 3.57
N ALA A 39 0.44 15.18 3.86
CA ALA A 39 -0.73 14.36 4.12
C ALA A 39 -1.12 13.47 2.92
N VAL A 40 -1.03 14.01 1.69
CA VAL A 40 -1.29 13.24 0.46
C VAL A 40 -0.25 12.14 0.26
N GLU A 41 1.03 12.43 0.52
CA GLU A 41 2.10 11.44 0.44
C GLU A 41 1.90 10.30 1.45
N GLU A 42 1.59 10.63 2.71
CA GLU A 42 1.31 9.66 3.76
C GLU A 42 0.08 8.80 3.43
N LEU A 43 -1.01 9.42 2.96
CA LEU A 43 -2.19 8.70 2.49
C LEU A 43 -1.85 7.76 1.32
N GLY A 44 -0.99 8.18 0.40
CA GLY A 44 -0.49 7.33 -0.68
C GLY A 44 0.22 6.09 -0.16
N LYS A 45 1.08 6.23 0.85
CA LYS A 45 1.77 5.09 1.51
C LYS A 45 0.79 4.15 2.21
N ILE A 46 -0.20 4.69 2.93
CA ILE A 46 -1.22 3.88 3.63
C ILE A 46 -2.08 3.11 2.63
N VAL A 47 -2.55 3.75 1.57
CA VAL A 47 -3.35 3.11 0.52
C VAL A 47 -2.53 2.11 -0.29
N GLY A 48 -1.25 2.39 -0.55
CA GLY A 48 -0.33 1.47 -1.21
C GLY A 48 -0.11 0.18 -0.41
N LYS A 49 0.13 0.30 0.90
CA LYS A 49 0.25 -0.84 1.82
C LYS A 49 -1.03 -1.70 1.86
N GLN A 50 -2.21 -1.08 1.88
CA GLN A 50 -3.48 -1.82 1.80
C GLN A 50 -3.64 -2.63 0.50
N LYS A 51 -2.96 -2.25 -0.58
CA LYS A 51 -2.96 -3.03 -1.82
C LYS A 51 -1.96 -4.19 -1.78
N GLU A 52 -0.85 -4.07 -1.05
CA GLU A 52 0.16 -5.12 -0.87
C GLU A 52 -0.32 -6.22 0.09
N ASP A 53 -1.15 -5.90 1.08
CA ASP A 53 -1.72 -6.88 2.03
C ASP A 53 -2.75 -7.84 1.41
N ARG A 54 -3.00 -7.78 0.10
CA ARG A 54 -3.84 -8.77 -0.59
C ARG A 54 -2.99 -9.96 -0.98
N ILE A 55 -3.16 -11.06 -0.23
CA ILE A 55 -2.68 -12.39 -0.63
C ILE A 55 -3.03 -12.61 -2.10
N THR A 56 -2.01 -12.82 -2.92
CA THR A 56 -2.15 -12.98 -4.35
C THR A 56 -2.71 -14.37 -4.67
N LYS A 57 -3.32 -14.50 -5.84
CA LYS A 57 -3.75 -15.82 -6.34
C LYS A 57 -2.57 -16.81 -6.42
N ALA A 58 -1.37 -16.33 -6.75
CA ALA A 58 -0.18 -17.16 -6.87
C ALA A 58 0.24 -17.73 -5.51
N GLU A 59 0.28 -16.90 -4.46
CA GLU A 59 0.58 -17.34 -3.09
C GLU A 59 -0.43 -18.37 -2.59
N LEU A 60 -1.73 -18.18 -2.84
CA LEU A 60 -2.75 -19.17 -2.48
C LEU A 60 -2.57 -20.51 -3.21
N VAL A 61 -2.16 -20.47 -4.48
CA VAL A 61 -1.88 -21.71 -5.24
C VAL A 61 -0.65 -22.42 -4.69
N GLU A 62 0.40 -21.69 -4.36
CA GLU A 62 1.60 -22.25 -3.74
C GLU A 62 1.28 -22.88 -2.38
N GLU A 63 0.48 -22.19 -1.57
CA GLU A 63 0.03 -22.68 -0.27
C GLU A 63 -0.84 -23.95 -0.39
N LEU A 64 -1.71 -24.04 -1.40
CA LEU A 64 -2.48 -25.26 -1.69
C LEU A 64 -1.58 -26.46 -2.04
N VAL A 65 -0.58 -26.26 -2.90
CA VAL A 65 0.38 -27.31 -3.27
C VAL A 65 1.20 -27.77 -2.06
N HIS A 66 1.63 -26.81 -1.23
CA HIS A 66 2.34 -27.12 0.00
C HIS A 66 1.47 -27.96 0.95
N LEU A 67 0.21 -27.57 1.14
CA LEU A 67 -0.74 -28.27 1.99
C LEU A 67 -1.00 -29.71 1.51
N GLU A 68 -1.14 -29.91 0.19
CA GLU A 68 -1.30 -31.24 -0.41
C GLU A 68 -0.09 -32.13 -0.11
N LYS A 69 1.13 -31.60 -0.25
CA LYS A 69 2.36 -32.34 0.07
C LYS A 69 2.44 -32.74 1.54
N VAL A 70 2.13 -31.80 2.44
CA VAL A 70 2.13 -32.04 3.90
C VAL A 70 1.08 -33.10 4.25
N MET A 71 -0.13 -33.00 3.70
CA MET A 71 -1.20 -33.96 3.96
C MET A 71 -0.83 -35.36 3.46
N THR A 72 -0.28 -35.45 2.25
CA THR A 72 0.17 -36.73 1.66
C THR A 72 1.25 -37.38 2.51
N SER A 73 2.25 -36.60 2.94
CA SER A 73 3.30 -37.09 3.84
C SER A 73 2.73 -37.59 5.17
N LYS A 74 1.74 -36.87 5.73
CA LYS A 74 1.14 -37.25 7.01
C LYS A 74 0.31 -38.52 6.89
N ILE A 75 -0.43 -38.69 5.80
CA ILE A 75 -1.19 -39.90 5.50
C ILE A 75 -0.24 -41.11 5.40
N ALA A 76 0.89 -40.96 4.71
CA ALA A 76 1.88 -42.04 4.59
C ALA A 76 2.45 -42.45 5.96
N GLU A 77 2.87 -41.48 6.77
CA GLU A 77 3.35 -41.72 8.14
C GLU A 77 2.32 -42.49 8.99
N LEU A 78 1.05 -42.09 8.92
CA LEU A 78 -0.03 -42.75 9.66
C LEU A 78 -0.28 -44.18 9.17
N LYS A 79 -0.23 -44.41 7.86
CA LYS A 79 -0.37 -45.76 7.29
C LYS A 79 0.75 -46.69 7.75
N GLU A 80 1.99 -46.22 7.79
CA GLU A 80 3.11 -47.00 8.32
C GLU A 80 2.92 -47.33 9.80
N LYS A 81 2.52 -46.34 10.62
CA LYS A 81 2.23 -46.58 12.04
C LYS A 81 1.18 -47.67 12.23
N ILE A 82 0.08 -47.62 11.48
CA ILE A 82 -0.97 -48.64 11.53
C ILE A 82 -0.41 -50.03 11.18
N ALA A 83 0.41 -50.13 10.13
CA ALA A 83 1.03 -51.39 9.72
C ALA A 83 1.97 -51.96 10.79
N THR A 84 2.73 -51.11 11.49
CA THR A 84 3.65 -51.54 12.56
C THR A 84 2.96 -51.94 13.87
N MET A 85 1.70 -51.54 14.06
CA MET A 85 0.91 -51.89 15.25
C MET A 85 0.16 -53.24 15.10
N SER A 86 0.20 -53.83 13.91
CA SER A 86 -0.39 -55.14 13.59
C SER A 86 0.63 -56.25 13.77
#